data_AF-A0A066XST8-F1
#
_entry.id   AF-A0A066XST8-F1
#
_cell.length_a   1.000
_cell.length_b   1.000
_cell.length_c   1.000
_cell.angle_alpha   90.00
_cell.angle_beta   90.00
_cell.angle_gamma   90.00
#
_symmetry.space_group_name_H-M   'P 1'
#
loop_
_entity.id
_entity.type
_entity.pdbx_description
1 polymer ?
#
loop_
_entity_poly.entity_id
_entity_poly.type
_entity_poly.pdbx_seq_one_letter_code
_entity_poly.pdbx_strand_id
1 'polypeptide(L)'
;MANQREKQLHRARLVASVAATVISLACGTNYVYSAWAPQFAERLKLSSTETNVIGLSANLGMYSLGVPVGILVDHKGPRSAVILGSVLLALGYFPFHIAYDRATAPVPLLCFFSYLTGLGGCMAFAAAVKTSALNWPHHRGTATAFPLAAFGLSAFFFATFGTIFFPGNTSAFLALLSFGTCGLTFLGFFFLRVWPHANYHSVPTGDVLSGSQQLRRTSSEEVKPNRPGHGHSASLIEPGTSLKVANTTTTTTATIADYEPVQPEYEPSTPSREADEAQIDANDYEPDETSSLVSSSSSMPGDVFVQSSVDLDRSHRIDIRGWALLREIDFWQLFIIMGILTGIGLMTINNIGNDVKALWRHWDESVDEAYLITKQQMHVSILSLCSFAGRLLSGVGSDLIKRLNGSRVWCLVASSAVFFVAQILALHVINPHLLGLVSGLSGIAYGFLFGVFPSIVAETFGIHGLSQNWGLMTLSPVVSGNIFNIFYGKIYDKHSILGPDGERVCHEGLECYHAAYLMTLGACSVGLILTLWVIHHQRLKWAKEEKSKAEQDD
;
A
#
# COMPACT_ATOMS: atom_id res chain seq x y z
N MET A 1 14.02 9.49 33.30
CA MET A 1 14.51 9.92 31.97
C MET A 1 14.20 8.93 30.84
N ALA A 2 14.38 7.60 31.02
CA ALA A 2 14.09 6.60 29.98
C ALA A 2 12.64 6.61 29.47
N ASN A 3 11.65 6.67 30.37
CA ASN A 3 10.22 6.71 30.02
C ASN A 3 9.83 7.97 29.21
N GLN A 4 10.47 9.12 29.46
CA GLN A 4 10.22 10.35 28.70
C GLN A 4 10.81 10.28 27.29
N ARG A 5 12.00 9.66 27.14
CA ARG A 5 12.64 9.42 25.84
C ARG A 5 11.84 8.45 24.98
N GLU A 6 11.28 7.41 25.59
CA GLU A 6 10.42 6.44 24.92
C GLU A 6 9.11 7.09 24.44
N LYS A 7 8.46 7.89 25.28
CA LYS A 7 7.29 8.69 24.89
C LYS A 7 7.59 9.65 23.73
N GLN A 8 8.76 10.28 23.72
CA GLN A 8 9.19 11.15 22.62
C GLN A 8 9.44 10.38 21.31
N LEU A 9 10.10 9.23 21.38
CA LEU A 9 10.31 8.36 20.20
C LEU A 9 8.99 7.83 19.65
N HIS A 10 8.06 7.44 20.53
CA HIS A 10 6.72 7.01 20.14
C HIS A 10 5.95 8.12 19.40
N ARG A 11 5.96 9.35 19.94
CA ARG A 11 5.37 10.52 19.26
C ARG A 11 6.03 10.79 17.90
N ALA A 12 7.36 10.70 17.81
CA ALA A 12 8.08 10.91 16.56
C ALA A 12 7.75 9.85 15.49
N ARG A 13 7.56 8.59 15.89
CA ARG A 13 7.08 7.50 15.02
C ARG A 13 5.66 7.73 14.54
N LEU A 14 4.77 8.19 15.43
CA LEU A 14 3.39 8.54 15.06
C LEU A 14 3.37 9.65 14.00
N VAL A 15 4.14 10.73 14.21
CA VAL A 15 4.26 11.84 13.24
C VAL A 15 4.78 11.34 11.88
N ALA A 16 5.77 10.46 11.87
CA ALA A 16 6.29 9.87 10.63
C ALA A 16 5.24 8.99 9.91
N SER A 17 4.42 8.24 10.65
CA SER A 17 3.32 7.45 10.08
C SER A 17 2.19 8.32 9.52
N VAL A 18 1.85 9.43 10.19
CA VAL A 18 0.88 10.41 9.68
C VAL A 18 1.41 11.04 8.39
N ALA A 19 2.68 11.44 8.36
CA ALA A 19 3.32 11.97 7.16
C ALA A 19 3.35 10.95 6.00
N ALA A 20 3.66 9.68 6.28
CA ALA A 20 3.57 8.60 5.31
C ALA A 20 2.14 8.46 4.75
N THR A 21 1.12 8.60 5.60
CA THR A 21 -0.28 8.50 5.20
C THR A 21 -0.69 9.66 4.29
N VAL A 22 -0.26 10.89 4.61
CA VAL A 22 -0.48 12.09 3.78
C VAL A 22 0.23 11.97 2.43
N ILE A 23 1.47 11.46 2.41
CA ILE A 23 2.18 11.19 1.15
C ILE A 23 1.40 10.18 0.30
N SER A 24 0.95 9.07 0.89
CA SER A 24 0.17 8.07 0.15
C SER A 24 -1.17 8.60 -0.36
N LEU A 25 -1.81 9.52 0.37
CA LEU A 25 -3.01 10.22 -0.10
C LEU A 25 -2.73 11.04 -1.38
N ALA A 26 -1.53 11.57 -1.55
CA ALA A 26 -1.13 12.28 -2.76
C ALA A 26 -0.75 11.36 -3.93
N CYS A 27 -0.33 10.12 -3.66
CA CYS A 27 0.12 9.17 -4.69
C CYS A 27 -1.02 8.48 -5.46
N GLY A 28 -2.23 8.44 -4.90
CA GLY A 28 -3.38 7.73 -5.47
C GLY A 28 -4.18 8.50 -6.52
N THR A 29 -3.67 9.63 -7.01
CA THR A 29 -4.40 10.55 -7.90
C THR A 29 -4.71 9.97 -9.27
N ASN A 30 -4.10 8.86 -9.65
CA ASN A 30 -4.47 8.12 -10.87
C ASN A 30 -5.94 7.66 -10.84
N TYR A 31 -6.52 7.40 -9.67
CA TYR A 31 -7.94 7.06 -9.56
C TYR A 31 -8.87 8.25 -9.78
N VAL A 32 -8.34 9.49 -9.76
CA VAL A 32 -9.10 10.71 -10.09
C VAL A 32 -9.27 10.86 -11.60
N TYR A 33 -8.54 10.09 -12.42
CA TYR A 33 -8.46 10.26 -13.88
C TYR A 33 -9.84 10.42 -14.54
N SER A 34 -10.77 9.53 -14.23
CA SER A 34 -12.12 9.52 -14.81
C SER A 34 -13.01 10.69 -14.38
N ALA A 35 -12.61 11.48 -13.38
CA ALA A 35 -13.33 12.70 -12.99
C ALA A 35 -13.07 13.89 -13.91
N TRP A 36 -11.95 13.88 -14.64
CA TRP A 36 -11.52 15.00 -15.51
C TRP A 36 -11.19 14.58 -16.94
N ALA A 37 -10.93 13.28 -17.18
CA ALA A 37 -10.58 12.77 -18.49
C ALA A 37 -11.67 13.02 -19.56
N PRO A 38 -12.98 12.89 -19.29
CA PRO A 38 -14.00 13.18 -20.31
C PRO A 38 -13.99 14.65 -20.76
N GLN A 39 -13.81 15.60 -19.84
CA GLN A 39 -13.73 17.03 -20.13
C GLN A 39 -12.44 17.36 -20.89
N PHE A 40 -11.34 16.71 -20.51
CA PHE A 40 -10.07 16.83 -21.20
C PHE A 40 -10.15 16.29 -22.64
N ALA A 41 -10.83 15.15 -22.83
CA ALA A 41 -11.06 14.54 -24.13
C ALA A 41 -11.87 15.47 -25.05
N GLU A 42 -12.95 16.05 -24.53
CA GLU A 42 -13.81 16.98 -25.27
C GLU A 42 -13.06 18.24 -25.70
N ARG A 43 -12.22 18.80 -24.81
CA ARG A 43 -11.43 19.99 -25.09
C ARG A 43 -10.36 19.75 -26.16
N LEU A 44 -9.67 18.62 -26.13
CA LEU A 44 -8.61 18.26 -27.07
C LEU A 44 -9.12 17.44 -28.27
N LYS A 45 -10.42 17.15 -28.33
CA LYS A 45 -11.07 16.37 -29.39
C LYS A 45 -10.49 14.95 -29.53
N LEU A 46 -10.20 14.33 -28.38
CA LEU A 46 -9.65 12.98 -28.28
C LEU A 46 -10.76 11.92 -28.29
N SER A 47 -10.43 10.75 -28.84
CA SER A 47 -11.23 9.54 -28.72
C SER A 47 -11.13 8.90 -27.33
N SER A 48 -12.12 8.08 -26.98
CA SER A 48 -12.13 7.27 -25.77
C SER A 48 -10.97 6.28 -25.75
N THR A 49 -10.56 5.76 -26.91
CA THR A 49 -9.36 4.93 -27.01
C THR A 49 -8.10 5.72 -26.67
N GLU A 50 -7.94 6.93 -27.20
CA GLU A 50 -6.77 7.77 -26.91
C GLU A 50 -6.68 8.17 -25.44
N THR A 51 -7.80 8.56 -24.82
CA THR A 51 -7.82 8.87 -23.39
C THR A 51 -7.59 7.63 -22.53
N ASN A 52 -8.07 6.46 -22.94
CA ASN A 52 -7.71 5.21 -22.26
C ASN A 52 -6.21 4.92 -22.36
N VAL A 53 -5.57 5.12 -23.52
CA VAL A 53 -4.11 4.94 -23.67
C VAL A 53 -3.32 5.90 -22.78
N ILE A 54 -3.78 7.15 -22.64
CA ILE A 54 -3.18 8.12 -21.71
C ILE A 54 -3.30 7.63 -20.26
N GLY A 55 -4.50 7.23 -19.81
CA GLY A 55 -4.71 6.71 -18.45
C GLY A 55 -3.94 5.41 -18.17
N LEU A 56 -3.84 4.54 -19.17
CA LEU A 56 -3.04 3.31 -19.10
C LEU A 56 -1.54 3.58 -18.96
N SER A 57 -1.04 4.66 -19.55
CA SER A 57 0.36 5.06 -19.41
C SER A 57 0.71 5.43 -17.96
N ALA A 58 -0.21 6.07 -17.22
CA ALA A 58 -0.04 6.30 -15.77
C ALA A 58 -0.05 5.00 -14.96
N ASN A 59 -0.95 4.06 -15.29
CA ASN A 59 -0.97 2.75 -14.66
C ASN A 59 0.33 1.96 -14.94
N LEU A 60 0.85 2.04 -16.17
CA LEU A 60 2.16 1.50 -16.53
C LEU A 60 3.27 2.14 -15.69
N GLY A 61 3.30 3.47 -15.54
CA GLY A 61 4.27 4.17 -14.69
C GLY A 61 4.22 3.72 -13.23
N MET A 62 3.01 3.53 -12.69
CA MET A 62 2.80 3.08 -11.31
C MET A 62 3.38 1.69 -11.04
N TYR A 63 3.22 0.75 -11.97
CA TYR A 63 3.56 -0.65 -11.72
C TYR A 63 4.88 -1.12 -12.36
N SER A 64 5.32 -0.51 -13.47
CA SER A 64 6.46 -1.00 -14.26
C SER A 64 7.81 -0.93 -13.55
N LEU A 65 8.03 0.09 -12.71
CA LEU A 65 9.33 0.32 -12.06
C LEU A 65 9.33 -0.01 -10.56
N GLY A 66 8.38 -0.83 -10.08
CA GLY A 66 8.28 -1.19 -8.67
C GLY A 66 9.57 -1.81 -8.10
N VAL A 67 10.24 -2.70 -8.84
CA VAL A 67 11.50 -3.34 -8.39
C VAL A 67 12.66 -2.34 -8.31
N PRO A 68 13.00 -1.57 -9.37
CA PRO A 68 14.02 -0.52 -9.27
C PRO A 68 13.75 0.52 -8.18
N VAL A 69 12.49 0.94 -8.03
CA VAL A 69 12.07 1.89 -7.00
C VAL A 69 12.28 1.31 -5.60
N GLY A 70 11.92 0.04 -5.40
CA GLY A 70 12.20 -0.69 -4.17
C GLY A 70 13.69 -0.69 -3.82
N ILE A 71 14.55 -1.06 -4.79
CA ILE A 71 16.01 -1.04 -4.61
C ILE A 71 16.52 0.36 -4.25
N LEU A 72 16.00 1.41 -4.89
CA LEU A 72 16.39 2.79 -4.59
C LEU A 72 16.01 3.19 -3.15
N VAL A 73 14.79 2.87 -2.75
CA VAL A 73 14.27 3.09 -1.39
C VAL A 73 15.04 2.24 -0.36
N ASP A 74 15.53 1.08 -0.77
CA ASP A 74 16.34 0.17 0.03
C ASP A 74 17.77 0.65 0.23
N HIS A 75 18.41 1.18 -0.80
CA HIS A 75 19.82 1.56 -0.74
C HIS A 75 20.07 3.02 -0.32
N LYS A 76 19.28 3.97 -0.85
CA LYS A 76 19.44 5.41 -0.57
C LYS A 76 18.51 5.92 0.53
N GLY A 77 17.58 5.08 0.97
CA GLY A 77 16.57 5.40 1.97
C GLY A 77 15.28 6.01 1.38
N PRO A 78 14.21 6.10 2.18
CA PRO A 78 12.88 6.52 1.71
C PRO A 78 12.83 8.00 1.27
N ARG A 79 13.63 8.87 1.89
CA ARG A 79 13.58 10.32 1.65
C ARG A 79 13.97 10.74 0.23
N SER A 80 14.94 10.07 -0.39
CA SER A 80 15.34 10.37 -1.78
C SER A 80 14.24 10.03 -2.78
N ALA A 81 13.49 8.96 -2.53
CA ALA A 81 12.39 8.54 -3.39
C ALA A 81 11.21 9.53 -3.33
N VAL A 82 10.92 10.12 -2.17
CA VAL A 82 9.87 11.14 -2.04
C VAL A 82 10.21 12.42 -2.78
N ILE A 83 11.46 12.92 -2.69
CA ILE A 83 11.87 14.12 -3.45
C ILE A 83 11.70 13.87 -4.95
N LEU A 84 12.27 12.76 -5.45
CA LEU A 84 12.18 12.44 -6.87
C LEU A 84 10.72 12.22 -7.30
N GLY A 85 9.91 11.56 -6.47
CA GLY A 85 8.48 11.39 -6.69
C GLY A 85 7.72 12.72 -6.77
N SER A 86 8.00 13.66 -5.87
CA SER A 86 7.35 15.00 -5.86
C SER A 86 7.65 15.79 -7.13
N VAL A 87 8.90 15.76 -7.61
CA VAL A 87 9.31 16.41 -8.86
C VAL A 87 8.62 15.76 -10.06
N LEU A 88 8.58 14.42 -10.12
CA LEU A 88 7.92 13.69 -11.20
C LEU A 88 6.40 13.93 -11.23
N LEU A 89 5.74 14.02 -10.08
CA LEU A 89 4.31 14.35 -9.99
C LEU A 89 4.02 15.77 -10.51
N ALA A 90 4.85 16.75 -10.13
CA ALA A 90 4.73 18.12 -10.65
C ALA A 90 4.93 18.17 -12.17
N LEU A 91 6.02 17.58 -12.67
CA LEU A 91 6.36 17.52 -14.09
C LEU A 91 5.37 16.68 -14.91
N GLY A 92 4.68 15.72 -14.29
CA GLY A 92 3.67 14.90 -14.94
C GLY A 92 2.33 15.62 -15.08
N TYR A 93 1.81 16.27 -14.02
CA TYR A 93 0.50 16.92 -14.05
C TYR A 93 0.52 18.33 -14.64
N PHE A 94 1.60 19.11 -14.48
CA PHE A 94 1.64 20.50 -14.97
C PHE A 94 1.45 20.61 -16.50
N PRO A 95 2.04 19.73 -17.33
CA PRO A 95 1.77 19.72 -18.76
C PRO A 95 0.31 19.43 -19.14
N PHE A 96 -0.44 18.69 -18.34
CA PHE A 96 -1.89 18.48 -18.59
C PHE A 96 -2.67 19.79 -18.47
N HIS A 97 -2.37 20.61 -17.46
CA HIS A 97 -2.97 21.94 -17.31
C HIS A 97 -2.67 22.82 -18.54
N ILE A 98 -1.41 22.87 -18.98
CA ILE A 98 -1.01 23.63 -20.19
C ILE A 98 -1.71 23.08 -21.44
N ALA A 99 -1.76 21.76 -21.60
CA ALA A 99 -2.38 21.11 -22.75
C ALA A 99 -3.88 21.41 -22.83
N TYR A 100 -4.56 21.44 -21.69
CA TYR A 100 -5.97 21.79 -21.58
C TYR A 100 -6.23 23.26 -21.96
N ASP A 101 -5.43 24.18 -21.42
CA ASP A 101 -5.57 25.62 -21.72
C ASP A 101 -5.30 25.95 -23.18
N ARG A 102 -4.28 25.31 -23.76
CA ARG A 102 -3.95 25.47 -25.19
C ARG A 102 -4.86 24.66 -26.13
N ALA A 103 -5.72 23.80 -25.58
CA ALA A 103 -6.57 22.87 -26.32
C ALA A 103 -5.82 22.04 -27.39
N THR A 104 -4.53 21.76 -27.16
CA THR A 104 -3.69 21.02 -28.10
C THR A 104 -2.54 20.32 -27.38
N ALA A 105 -2.39 19.03 -27.64
CA ALA A 105 -1.20 18.26 -27.31
C ALA A 105 -1.21 16.92 -28.07
N PRO A 106 -0.06 16.45 -28.55
CA PRO A 106 0.02 15.13 -29.18
C PRO A 106 -0.13 14.01 -28.13
N VAL A 107 -0.93 13.00 -28.45
CA VAL A 107 -1.25 11.87 -27.54
C VAL A 107 0.01 11.18 -26.98
N PRO A 108 1.08 10.90 -27.76
CA PRO A 108 2.30 10.28 -27.21
C PRO A 108 2.97 11.11 -26.11
N LEU A 109 2.92 12.45 -26.22
CA LEU A 109 3.48 13.34 -25.20
C LEU A 109 2.65 13.31 -23.92
N LEU A 110 1.32 13.29 -24.05
CA LEU A 110 0.41 13.12 -22.91
C LEU A 110 0.62 11.77 -22.23
N CYS A 111 0.86 10.70 -23.00
CA CYS A 111 1.19 9.38 -22.47
C CYS A 111 2.50 9.39 -21.67
N PHE A 112 3.54 10.07 -22.18
CA PHE A 112 4.80 10.22 -21.45
C PHE A 112 4.63 10.96 -20.12
N PHE A 113 3.93 12.10 -20.11
CA PHE A 113 3.68 12.83 -18.87
C PHE A 113 2.79 12.05 -17.89
N SER A 114 1.79 11.34 -18.41
CA SER A 114 0.96 10.41 -17.63
C SER A 114 1.80 9.29 -17.00
N TYR A 115 2.76 8.73 -17.74
CA TYR A 115 3.71 7.75 -17.20
C TYR A 115 4.53 8.34 -16.03
N LEU A 116 4.96 9.60 -16.13
CA LEU A 116 5.68 10.27 -15.04
C LEU A 116 4.83 10.47 -13.77
N THR A 117 3.53 10.78 -13.89
CA THR A 117 2.66 10.90 -12.71
C THR A 117 2.54 9.56 -11.99
N GLY A 118 2.35 8.46 -12.74
CA GLY A 118 2.31 7.12 -12.20
C GLY A 118 3.62 6.73 -11.51
N LEU A 119 4.75 6.97 -12.16
CA LEU A 119 6.08 6.68 -11.62
C LEU A 119 6.35 7.48 -10.34
N GLY A 120 6.06 8.79 -10.34
CA GLY A 120 6.24 9.66 -9.19
C GLY A 120 5.40 9.21 -7.98
N GLY A 121 4.13 8.84 -8.24
CA GLY A 121 3.24 8.26 -7.24
C GLY A 121 3.80 6.97 -6.63
N CYS A 122 4.30 6.05 -7.47
CA CYS A 122 4.91 4.79 -7.02
C CYS A 122 6.12 5.03 -6.10
N MET A 123 7.03 5.93 -6.48
CA MET A 123 8.23 6.25 -5.70
C MET A 123 7.90 6.78 -4.30
N ALA A 124 7.00 7.75 -4.23
CA ALA A 124 6.60 8.35 -2.97
C ALA A 124 5.77 7.36 -2.12
N PHE A 125 4.93 6.53 -2.74
CA PHE A 125 4.14 5.51 -2.05
C PHE A 125 5.01 4.41 -1.45
N ALA A 126 5.97 3.87 -2.21
CA ALA A 126 6.90 2.86 -1.72
C ALA A 126 7.71 3.36 -0.52
N ALA A 127 8.16 4.61 -0.57
CA ALA A 127 8.86 5.25 0.55
C ALA A 127 7.98 5.41 1.80
N ALA A 128 6.73 5.81 1.63
CA ALA A 128 5.76 5.93 2.71
C ALA A 128 5.48 4.59 3.38
N VAL A 129 5.16 3.56 2.60
CA VAL A 129 4.89 2.20 3.11
C VAL A 129 6.09 1.64 3.86
N LYS A 130 7.29 1.76 3.28
CA LYS A 130 8.51 1.27 3.94
C LYS A 130 8.78 2.00 5.26
N THR A 131 8.64 3.32 5.28
CA THR A 131 8.87 4.10 6.51
C THR A 131 7.92 3.69 7.63
N SER A 132 6.64 3.46 7.31
CA SER A 132 5.67 2.96 8.27
C SER A 132 6.00 1.55 8.78
N ALA A 133 6.43 0.64 7.89
CA ALA A 133 6.83 -0.71 8.28
C ALA A 133 8.05 -0.72 9.22
N LEU A 134 9.04 0.13 8.95
CA LEU A 134 10.27 0.21 9.74
C LEU A 134 10.07 0.88 11.10
N ASN A 135 9.15 1.85 11.21
CA ASN A 135 8.85 2.51 12.49
C ASN A 135 8.03 1.63 13.46
N TRP A 136 7.37 0.57 12.97
CA TRP A 136 6.48 -0.28 13.76
C TRP A 136 6.73 -1.78 13.50
N PRO A 137 7.87 -2.35 13.95
CA PRO A 137 8.28 -3.71 13.63
C PRO A 137 7.37 -4.78 14.23
N HIS A 138 6.73 -4.51 15.38
CA HIS A 138 5.79 -5.45 16.01
C HIS A 138 4.36 -5.37 15.45
N HIS A 139 4.03 -4.28 14.73
CA HIS A 139 2.69 -4.04 14.19
C HIS A 139 2.76 -3.60 12.72
N ARG A 140 3.66 -4.24 11.94
CA ARG A 140 3.98 -3.86 10.56
C ARG A 140 2.72 -3.80 9.68
N GLY A 141 1.86 -4.82 9.77
CA GLY A 141 0.65 -4.90 8.97
C GLY A 141 -0.31 -3.73 9.20
N THR A 142 -0.59 -3.40 10.46
CA THR A 142 -1.45 -2.26 10.81
C THR A 142 -0.82 -0.93 10.42
N ALA A 143 0.49 -0.78 10.63
CA ALA A 143 1.19 0.46 10.30
C ALA A 143 1.25 0.73 8.79
N THR A 144 1.37 -0.30 7.96
CA THR A 144 1.34 -0.15 6.49
C THR A 144 -0.08 -0.02 5.95
N ALA A 145 -1.08 -0.60 6.63
CA ALA A 145 -2.48 -0.52 6.22
C ALA A 145 -3.00 0.91 6.09
N PHE A 146 -2.60 1.85 6.97
CA PHE A 146 -3.02 3.25 6.88
C PHE A 146 -2.56 3.95 5.58
N PRO A 147 -1.25 3.99 5.24
CA PRO A 147 -0.79 4.44 3.92
C PRO A 147 -1.49 3.75 2.74
N LEU A 148 -1.70 2.43 2.80
CA LEU A 148 -2.38 1.67 1.76
C LEU A 148 -3.85 2.09 1.58
N ALA A 149 -4.55 2.31 2.68
CA ALA A 149 -5.93 2.78 2.66
C ALA A 149 -6.00 4.23 2.14
N ALA A 150 -5.12 5.13 2.62
CA ALA A 150 -5.07 6.52 2.18
C ALA A 150 -4.81 6.67 0.68
N PHE A 151 -3.99 5.79 0.07
CA PHE A 151 -3.85 5.74 -1.38
C PHE A 151 -5.19 5.51 -2.10
N GLY A 152 -6.06 4.65 -1.54
CA GLY A 152 -7.39 4.37 -2.10
C GLY A 152 -8.37 5.53 -1.91
N LEU A 153 -8.21 6.32 -0.84
CA LEU A 153 -9.01 7.50 -0.51
C LEU A 153 -8.59 8.76 -1.31
N SER A 154 -7.45 8.72 -1.99
CA SER A 154 -6.90 9.85 -2.75
C SER A 154 -7.90 10.46 -3.73
N ALA A 155 -8.64 9.61 -4.45
CA ALA A 155 -9.60 10.07 -5.44
C ALA A 155 -10.73 10.91 -4.85
N PHE A 156 -11.30 10.44 -3.74
CA PHE A 156 -12.29 11.18 -2.96
C PHE A 156 -11.73 12.51 -2.46
N PHE A 157 -10.51 12.53 -1.93
CA PHE A 157 -9.88 13.74 -1.40
C PHE A 157 -9.75 14.80 -2.50
N PHE A 158 -9.11 14.48 -3.62
CA PHE A 158 -8.93 15.46 -4.68
C PHE A 158 -10.24 15.84 -5.36
N ALA A 159 -11.14 14.89 -5.64
CA ALA A 159 -12.44 15.21 -6.23
C ALA A 159 -13.26 16.16 -5.34
N THR A 160 -13.26 15.94 -4.02
CA THR A 160 -13.96 16.82 -3.06
C THR A 160 -13.33 18.21 -2.97
N PHE A 161 -12.00 18.30 -2.97
CA PHE A 161 -11.34 19.61 -3.05
C PHE A 161 -11.65 20.31 -4.38
N GLY A 162 -11.70 19.58 -5.48
CA GLY A 162 -12.07 20.09 -6.80
C GLY A 162 -13.49 20.66 -6.83
N THR A 163 -14.48 19.93 -6.31
CA THR A 163 -15.88 20.38 -6.27
C THR A 163 -16.07 21.64 -5.41
N ILE A 164 -15.40 21.71 -4.24
CA ILE A 164 -15.56 22.82 -3.29
C ILE A 164 -14.85 24.09 -3.79
N PHE A 165 -13.61 23.97 -4.27
CA PHE A 165 -12.78 25.14 -4.57
C PHE A 165 -12.81 25.53 -6.06
N PHE A 166 -13.07 24.59 -6.97
CA PHE A 166 -12.99 24.80 -8.42
C PHE A 166 -14.20 24.19 -9.16
N PRO A 167 -15.45 24.55 -8.81
CA PRO A 167 -16.64 23.98 -9.43
C PRO A 167 -16.64 24.25 -10.94
N GLY A 168 -16.74 23.19 -11.74
CA GLY A 168 -16.80 23.27 -13.21
C GLY A 168 -15.51 23.71 -13.92
N ASN A 169 -14.41 23.97 -13.20
CA ASN A 169 -13.16 24.42 -13.81
C ASN A 169 -12.10 23.31 -13.85
N THR A 170 -12.08 22.54 -14.94
CA THR A 170 -11.12 21.44 -15.15
C THR A 170 -9.68 21.93 -15.21
N SER A 171 -9.40 23.12 -15.75
CA SER A 171 -8.04 23.66 -15.83
C SER A 171 -7.45 23.91 -14.44
N ALA A 172 -8.21 24.60 -13.58
CA ALA A 172 -7.82 24.85 -12.20
C ALA A 172 -7.72 23.54 -11.40
N PHE A 173 -8.57 22.56 -11.70
CA PHE A 173 -8.49 21.22 -11.11
C PHE A 173 -7.19 20.47 -11.49
N LEU A 174 -6.76 20.55 -12.75
CA LEU A 174 -5.48 19.99 -13.19
C LEU A 174 -4.28 20.69 -12.53
N ALA A 175 -4.36 22.01 -12.35
CA ALA A 175 -3.36 22.76 -11.58
C ALA A 175 -3.34 22.33 -10.10
N LEU A 176 -4.50 22.11 -9.49
CA LEU A 176 -4.62 21.54 -8.13
C LEU A 176 -3.98 20.16 -8.05
N LEU A 177 -4.17 19.28 -9.04
CA LEU A 177 -3.50 17.98 -9.07
C LEU A 177 -1.97 18.15 -9.12
N SER A 178 -1.45 19.07 -9.92
CA SER A 178 -0.01 19.32 -9.99
C SER A 178 0.57 19.86 -8.68
N PHE A 179 0.09 21.01 -8.21
CA PHE A 179 0.63 21.66 -7.01
C PHE A 179 0.23 20.94 -5.72
N GLY A 180 -0.97 20.36 -5.67
CA GLY A 180 -1.48 19.62 -4.52
C GLY A 180 -0.74 18.32 -4.29
N THR A 181 -0.51 17.51 -5.32
CA THR A 181 0.26 16.25 -5.16
C THR A 181 1.72 16.53 -4.82
N CYS A 182 2.35 17.48 -5.52
CA CYS A 182 3.72 17.90 -5.23
C CYS A 182 3.83 18.48 -3.81
N GLY A 183 2.92 19.38 -3.42
CA GLY A 183 2.91 20.02 -2.11
C GLY A 183 2.72 19.03 -0.97
N LEU A 184 1.72 18.14 -1.06
CA LEU A 184 1.48 17.13 -0.02
C LEU A 184 2.66 16.14 0.12
N THR A 185 3.25 15.71 -1.00
CA THR A 185 4.42 14.83 -0.96
C THR A 185 5.67 15.53 -0.41
N PHE A 186 5.93 16.77 -0.83
CA PHE A 186 7.06 17.57 -0.38
C PHE A 186 6.95 18.00 1.09
N LEU A 187 5.76 18.34 1.57
CA LEU A 187 5.54 18.65 2.98
C LEU A 187 5.75 17.40 3.86
N GLY A 188 5.25 16.24 3.40
CA GLY A 188 5.46 14.97 4.09
C GLY A 188 6.94 14.57 4.21
N PHE A 189 7.79 14.96 3.25
CA PHE A 189 9.22 14.65 3.26
C PHE A 189 9.97 15.11 4.52
N PHE A 190 9.59 16.24 5.12
CA PHE A 190 10.27 16.76 6.31
C PHE A 190 10.06 15.88 7.54
N PHE A 191 8.90 15.21 7.59
CA PHE A 191 8.45 14.39 8.71
C PHE A 191 8.66 12.89 8.48
N LEU A 192 8.90 12.47 7.22
CA LEU A 192 9.16 11.07 6.87
C LEU A 192 10.57 10.64 7.32
N ARG A 193 10.68 10.14 8.55
CA ARG A 193 11.92 9.61 9.14
C ARG A 193 11.72 8.23 9.73
N VAL A 194 12.74 7.38 9.56
CA VAL A 194 12.85 6.09 10.23
C VAL A 194 13.62 6.28 11.53
N TRP A 195 13.03 5.88 12.64
CA TRP A 195 13.63 5.99 13.97
C TRP A 195 14.12 4.62 14.45
N PRO A 196 15.35 4.54 15.01
CA PRO A 196 15.89 3.27 15.49
C PRO A 196 15.02 2.65 16.58
N HIS A 197 14.99 1.32 16.59
CA HIS A 197 14.51 0.55 17.72
C HIS A 197 15.66 0.41 18.70
N ALA A 198 15.38 0.59 20.00
CA ALA A 198 16.37 0.29 21.03
C ALA A 198 16.57 -1.23 21.05
N ASN A 199 17.43 -1.74 20.18
CA ASN A 199 17.89 -3.11 20.29
C ASN A 199 18.73 -3.20 21.57
N TYR A 200 18.39 -4.16 22.41
CA TYR A 200 19.15 -4.52 23.59
C TYR A 200 20.62 -4.73 23.19
N HIS A 201 21.50 -3.80 23.60
CA HIS A 201 22.94 -4.03 23.51
C HIS A 201 23.26 -5.09 24.57
N SER A 202 23.81 -6.24 24.15
CA SER A 202 24.44 -7.15 25.09
C SER A 202 25.47 -6.35 25.90
N VAL A 203 25.32 -6.34 27.22
CA VAL A 203 26.32 -5.79 28.13
C VAL A 203 27.66 -6.43 27.75
N PRO A 204 28.75 -5.66 27.58
CA PRO A 204 30.06 -6.26 27.40
C PRO A 204 30.30 -7.17 28.60
N THR A 205 30.39 -8.48 28.37
CA THR A 205 31.05 -9.38 29.32
C THR A 205 32.50 -8.92 29.36
N GLY A 206 32.78 -7.96 30.24
CA GLY A 206 34.13 -7.66 30.67
C GLY A 206 34.73 -8.96 31.18
N ASP A 207 35.89 -9.30 30.64
CA ASP A 207 36.71 -10.40 31.09
C ASP A 207 36.84 -10.40 32.62
N VAL A 208 37.11 -11.60 33.15
CA VAL A 208 37.42 -11.96 34.55
C VAL A 208 36.21 -12.50 35.33
N LEU A 209 35.95 -13.80 35.16
CA LEU A 209 36.18 -14.76 36.25
C LEU A 209 36.24 -16.20 35.71
N SER A 210 37.25 -16.90 36.20
CA SER A 210 37.74 -18.19 35.78
C SER A 210 36.75 -19.33 36.07
N GLY A 211 36.61 -20.25 35.11
CA GLY A 211 36.30 -21.66 35.36
C GLY A 211 34.83 -22.04 35.56
N SER A 212 34.15 -22.46 34.48
CA SER A 212 33.22 -23.60 34.53
C SER A 212 32.77 -24.06 33.13
N GLN A 213 33.22 -25.25 32.75
CA GLN A 213 32.60 -26.25 31.86
C GLN A 213 32.09 -25.80 30.47
N GLN A 214 32.98 -25.91 29.48
CA GLN A 214 32.59 -26.07 28.07
C GLN A 214 31.95 -27.46 27.87
N LEU A 215 30.66 -27.49 27.55
CA LEU A 215 30.01 -28.69 27.03
C LEU A 215 30.43 -28.92 25.57
N ARG A 216 31.01 -30.10 25.34
CA ARG A 216 31.63 -30.56 24.09
C ARG A 216 30.52 -31.00 23.12
N ARG A 217 30.40 -30.35 21.94
CA ARG A 217 29.57 -30.85 20.84
C ARG A 217 30.34 -31.92 20.08
N THR A 218 29.78 -33.12 19.99
CA THR A 218 30.38 -34.25 19.26
C THR A 218 30.32 -34.06 17.74
N SER A 219 31.37 -34.60 17.12
CA SER A 219 31.78 -34.56 15.71
C SER A 219 30.85 -35.32 14.75
N SER A 220 30.88 -34.89 13.46
CA SER A 220 30.89 -35.64 12.18
C SER A 220 30.26 -34.73 11.11
N GLU A 221 30.85 -34.36 9.97
CA GLU A 221 31.95 -34.90 9.17
C GLU A 221 32.83 -33.78 8.58
N GLU A 222 34.05 -34.15 8.21
CA GLU A 222 35.15 -33.30 7.78
C GLU A 222 35.39 -33.43 6.27
N VAL A 223 35.44 -32.32 5.51
CA VAL A 223 36.35 -32.18 4.35
C VAL A 223 36.97 -30.77 4.36
N LYS A 224 38.30 -30.77 4.27
CA LYS A 224 39.34 -29.74 4.46
C LYS A 224 39.67 -28.99 3.12
N PRO A 225 40.70 -28.10 3.01
CA PRO A 225 40.73 -26.69 3.44
C PRO A 225 41.28 -25.72 2.33
N ASN A 226 41.13 -24.39 2.45
CA ASN A 226 42.22 -23.46 2.07
C ASN A 226 42.00 -21.99 2.51
N ARG A 227 42.75 -21.62 3.57
CA ARG A 227 43.51 -20.37 3.83
C ARG A 227 42.84 -18.97 3.87
N PRO A 228 43.45 -18.02 4.62
CA PRO A 228 42.73 -17.15 5.54
C PRO A 228 42.69 -15.67 5.10
N GLY A 229 41.76 -14.90 5.68
CA GLY A 229 41.98 -13.47 5.89
C GLY A 229 40.72 -12.60 5.84
N HIS A 230 40.41 -12.01 7.00
CA HIS A 230 39.54 -10.85 7.25
C HIS A 230 38.03 -11.09 7.30
N GLY A 231 37.61 -11.53 8.48
CA GLY A 231 36.25 -11.32 8.97
C GLY A 231 36.02 -9.85 9.31
N HIS A 232 35.12 -9.21 8.56
CA HIS A 232 34.25 -8.19 9.12
C HIS A 232 32.89 -8.84 9.34
N SER A 233 32.53 -9.05 10.61
CA SER A 233 31.14 -9.29 10.99
C SER A 233 30.38 -7.98 10.74
N ALA A 234 29.77 -7.87 9.57
CA ALA A 234 28.90 -6.75 9.24
C ALA A 234 27.61 -6.92 10.05
N SER A 235 27.47 -6.15 11.13
CA SER A 235 26.15 -5.89 11.70
C SER A 235 25.27 -5.30 10.58
N LEU A 236 24.18 -5.97 10.25
CA LEU A 236 23.17 -5.50 9.29
C LEU A 236 22.51 -4.22 9.82
N ILE A 237 23.15 -3.07 9.61
CA ILE A 237 22.55 -1.76 9.83
C ILE A 237 21.64 -1.51 8.63
N GLU A 238 20.32 -1.47 8.87
CA GLU A 238 19.34 -1.15 7.84
C GLU A 238 19.57 0.27 7.29
N PRO A 239 19.66 0.46 5.96
CA PRO A 239 19.91 1.76 5.36
C PRO A 239 18.79 2.77 5.67
N GLY A 240 19.18 3.98 6.10
CA GLY A 240 18.25 5.08 6.40
C GLY A 240 18.01 5.37 7.89
N THR A 241 18.66 4.63 8.78
CA THR A 241 18.62 4.89 10.23
C THR A 241 19.40 6.16 10.59
N SER A 242 18.73 7.16 11.20
CA SER A 242 19.40 8.42 11.59
C SER A 242 20.18 8.24 12.89
N LEU A 243 21.51 8.13 12.81
CA LEU A 243 22.41 8.28 13.95
C LEU A 243 22.74 9.77 14.16
N LYS A 244 21.93 10.46 14.97
CA LYS A 244 22.36 11.70 15.64
C LYS A 244 22.17 11.52 17.14
N VAL A 245 23.16 10.90 17.76
CA VAL A 245 23.41 11.07 19.19
C VAL A 245 24.37 12.25 19.30
N ALA A 246 23.88 13.37 19.82
CA ALA A 246 24.71 14.51 20.11
C ALA A 246 25.60 14.17 21.32
N ASN A 247 26.89 13.94 21.08
CA ASN A 247 27.90 14.04 22.13
C ASN A 247 28.43 15.47 22.09
N THR A 248 27.95 16.29 23.01
CA THR A 248 28.52 17.61 23.29
C THR A 248 29.70 17.43 24.22
N THR A 249 30.92 17.45 23.69
CA THR A 249 32.07 17.91 24.48
C THR A 249 33.08 18.60 23.57
N THR A 250 33.29 19.88 23.87
CA THR A 250 34.15 20.84 23.20
C THR A 250 35.62 20.42 23.27
N THR A 251 36.29 20.41 22.12
CA THR A 251 37.75 20.27 22.00
C THR A 251 38.42 21.61 22.26
N THR A 252 39.31 21.68 23.25
CA THR A 252 40.39 22.67 23.27
C THR A 252 41.71 21.96 23.54
N THR A 253 42.65 22.19 22.63
CA THR A 253 44.02 21.70 22.51
C THR A 253 44.96 22.30 23.57
N ALA A 254 45.90 21.50 24.12
CA ALA A 254 47.36 21.74 24.11
C ALA A 254 48.12 21.15 25.34
N THR A 255 49.19 20.40 25.01
CA THR A 255 50.54 20.32 25.63
C THR A 255 50.79 19.76 27.04
N ILE A 256 51.49 18.62 27.05
CA ILE A 256 52.81 18.28 27.68
C ILE A 256 53.01 18.41 29.21
N ALA A 257 53.56 17.31 29.76
CA ALA A 257 54.47 17.12 30.92
C ALA A 257 53.88 16.71 32.30
N ASP A 258 54.22 15.46 32.64
CA ASP A 258 54.96 15.00 33.82
C ASP A 258 54.39 15.03 35.26
N TYR A 259 54.58 13.85 35.88
CA TYR A 259 54.76 13.50 37.31
C TYR A 259 53.53 13.28 38.25
N GLU A 260 53.46 12.03 38.73
CA GLU A 260 52.81 11.47 39.94
C GLU A 260 53.34 12.07 41.28
N PRO A 261 52.89 11.63 42.48
CA PRO A 261 51.57 11.22 43.00
C PRO A 261 51.29 11.93 44.36
N VAL A 262 50.19 11.60 45.10
CA VAL A 262 50.12 11.46 46.59
C VAL A 262 48.65 11.28 47.06
N GLN A 263 48.48 10.36 48.01
CA GLN A 263 47.24 9.91 48.69
C GLN A 263 46.87 10.80 49.93
N PRO A 264 46.15 10.31 50.98
CA PRO A 264 44.70 10.50 51.21
C PRO A 264 44.38 11.14 52.59
N GLU A 265 43.13 11.55 52.85
CA GLU A 265 42.67 11.81 54.23
C GLU A 265 41.13 11.76 54.28
N TYR A 266 40.53 10.69 54.81
CA TYR A 266 40.11 10.42 56.21
C TYR A 266 38.84 11.19 56.64
N GLU A 267 37.83 10.39 57.03
CA GLU A 267 36.50 10.67 57.63
C GLU A 267 36.59 11.44 59.00
N PRO A 268 35.53 11.71 59.81
CA PRO A 268 34.17 11.11 59.87
C PRO A 268 32.97 11.94 60.44
N SER A 269 31.82 11.24 60.52
CA SER A 269 30.77 11.27 61.57
C SER A 269 29.51 12.16 61.46
N THR A 270 28.39 11.50 61.09
CA THR A 270 27.08 11.26 61.80
C THR A 270 26.53 12.23 62.88
N PRO A 271 25.28 12.08 63.40
CA PRO A 271 23.98 11.57 62.87
C PRO A 271 22.74 12.41 63.36
N SER A 272 21.50 12.04 62.96
CA SER A 272 20.28 11.84 63.82
C SER A 272 18.95 12.01 63.04
N ARG A 273 18.09 10.96 63.02
CA ARG A 273 16.76 10.76 63.69
C ARG A 273 15.61 11.51 62.99
N GLU A 274 14.37 11.05 62.83
CA GLU A 274 13.53 9.87 63.16
C GLU A 274 12.26 10.03 62.26
N ALA A 275 11.78 8.99 61.56
CA ALA A 275 10.60 8.17 61.89
C ALA A 275 9.27 8.93 62.12
N ASP A 276 8.26 8.68 61.26
CA ASP A 276 6.86 8.48 61.66
C ASP A 276 6.07 7.72 60.57
N GLU A 277 5.31 6.71 61.01
CA GLU A 277 4.41 5.82 60.26
C GLU A 277 2.93 6.08 60.65
N ALA A 278 2.02 5.49 59.85
CA ALA A 278 0.57 5.27 60.07
C ALA A 278 -0.37 6.41 59.60
N GLN A 279 -1.57 6.19 59.04
CA GLN A 279 -2.42 5.01 58.94
C GLN A 279 -3.54 5.21 57.87
N ILE A 280 -4.26 4.12 57.62
CA ILE A 280 -5.34 3.80 56.66
C ILE A 280 -6.63 4.61 56.90
N ASP A 281 -7.36 4.95 55.84
CA ASP A 281 -8.83 4.93 55.88
C ASP A 281 -9.47 4.59 54.52
N ALA A 282 -10.60 3.88 54.59
CA ALA A 282 -11.26 3.17 53.50
C ALA A 282 -12.67 3.73 53.19
N ASN A 283 -13.10 3.46 51.96
CA ASN A 283 -14.47 3.47 51.41
C ASN A 283 -15.14 4.82 51.10
N ASP A 284 -15.28 5.10 49.80
CA ASP A 284 -16.63 5.28 49.23
C ASP A 284 -16.69 4.67 47.81
N TYR A 285 -17.78 3.94 47.55
CA TYR A 285 -17.98 2.98 46.46
C TYR A 285 -18.96 3.56 45.41
N GLU A 286 -18.46 3.74 44.17
CA GLU A 286 -19.01 3.43 42.81
C GLU A 286 -20.53 3.45 42.47
N PRO A 287 -20.98 3.50 41.16
CA PRO A 287 -20.30 2.98 39.95
C PRO A 287 -20.48 3.72 38.57
N ASP A 288 -19.57 3.38 37.62
CA ASP A 288 -19.70 3.00 36.18
C ASP A 288 -20.63 3.78 35.17
N GLU A 289 -20.52 3.78 33.83
CA GLU A 289 -19.83 3.00 32.77
C GLU A 289 -19.41 3.97 31.61
N THR A 290 -18.32 3.77 30.86
CA THR A 290 -18.34 2.93 29.64
C THR A 290 -16.92 2.70 29.12
N SER A 291 -16.38 1.51 29.43
CA SER A 291 -15.52 0.74 28.53
C SER A 291 -16.40 -0.38 27.97
N SER A 292 -16.34 -0.77 26.70
CA SER A 292 -15.31 -1.69 26.23
C SER A 292 -15.64 -2.15 24.80
N LEU A 293 -14.62 -2.49 24.02
CA LEU A 293 -14.56 -3.72 23.21
C LEU A 293 -13.11 -3.94 22.73
N VAL A 294 -12.21 -4.11 23.70
CA VAL A 294 -10.95 -4.84 23.53
C VAL A 294 -10.85 -5.72 24.78
N SER A 295 -11.18 -6.99 24.67
CA SER A 295 -11.07 -7.92 25.78
C SER A 295 -9.59 -8.22 26.06
N SER A 296 -9.20 -7.95 27.30
CA SER A 296 -7.88 -8.23 27.86
C SER A 296 -7.79 -9.68 28.35
N SER A 297 -6.63 -10.29 28.08
CA SER A 297 -5.88 -11.25 28.91
C SER A 297 -6.64 -12.20 29.85
N SER A 298 -6.66 -13.49 29.50
CA SER A 298 -6.62 -14.57 30.47
C SER A 298 -5.24 -15.25 30.43
N SER A 299 -4.65 -15.43 31.61
CA SER A 299 -3.39 -16.11 31.86
C SER A 299 -3.63 -17.58 32.19
N MET A 300 -3.09 -18.50 31.38
CA MET A 300 -2.34 -19.71 31.77
C MET A 300 -1.59 -20.25 30.51
N PRO A 301 -0.42 -20.89 30.67
CA PRO A 301 0.66 -20.91 29.68
C PRO A 301 0.73 -22.20 28.85
N GLY A 302 1.06 -22.09 27.56
CA GLY A 302 1.47 -23.26 26.76
C GLY A 302 1.14 -23.19 25.28
N ASP A 303 -0.14 -23.07 24.91
CA ASP A 303 -0.58 -23.54 23.59
C ASP A 303 -0.89 -22.47 22.53
N VAL A 304 -0.95 -21.18 22.90
CA VAL A 304 -1.24 -20.10 21.93
C VAL A 304 0.04 -19.54 21.27
N PHE A 305 1.19 -19.68 21.92
CA PHE A 305 2.48 -19.25 21.35
C PHE A 305 2.98 -20.19 20.26
N VAL A 306 2.62 -21.48 20.28
CA VAL A 306 3.11 -22.46 19.30
C VAL A 306 2.49 -22.20 17.92
N GLN A 307 1.20 -21.92 17.79
CA GLN A 307 0.60 -21.69 16.46
C GLN A 307 1.11 -20.40 15.79
N SER A 308 1.24 -19.29 16.55
CA SER A 308 1.73 -18.02 15.99
C SER A 308 3.24 -18.04 15.73
N SER A 309 4.01 -18.76 16.55
CA SER A 309 5.44 -18.97 16.30
C SER A 309 5.66 -19.95 15.14
N VAL A 310 4.84 -20.98 14.96
CA VAL A 310 4.95 -21.93 13.84
C VAL A 310 4.63 -21.26 12.50
N ASP A 311 3.64 -20.36 12.43
CA ASP A 311 3.36 -19.58 11.21
C ASP A 311 4.44 -18.51 10.94
N LEU A 312 4.96 -17.85 11.99
CA LEU A 312 6.13 -16.98 11.87
C LEU A 312 7.35 -17.78 11.36
N ASP A 313 7.59 -18.98 11.91
CA ASP A 313 8.72 -19.86 11.60
C ASP A 313 8.59 -20.48 10.19
N ARG A 314 7.37 -20.79 9.72
CA ARG A 314 7.12 -21.24 8.34
C ARG A 314 7.34 -20.11 7.32
N SER A 315 6.93 -18.88 7.64
CA SER A 315 7.23 -17.69 6.81
C SER A 315 8.73 -17.31 6.84
N HIS A 316 9.45 -17.73 7.89
CA HIS A 316 10.89 -17.55 8.02
C HIS A 316 11.70 -18.58 7.22
N ARG A 317 11.11 -19.75 6.93
CA ARG A 317 11.74 -20.84 6.13
C ARG A 317 11.52 -20.70 4.62
N ILE A 318 10.45 -20.04 4.18
CA ILE A 318 10.13 -19.85 2.75
C ILE A 318 10.62 -18.47 2.33
N ASP A 319 11.64 -18.44 1.48
CA ASP A 319 12.21 -17.19 0.96
C ASP A 319 12.49 -17.29 -0.54
N ILE A 320 11.43 -17.17 -1.34
CA ILE A 320 11.50 -17.19 -2.80
C ILE A 320 11.51 -15.73 -3.29
N ARG A 321 12.54 -15.36 -4.06
CA ARG A 321 12.75 -13.96 -4.48
C ARG A 321 13.13 -13.81 -5.96
N GLY A 322 12.84 -12.62 -6.48
CA GLY A 322 13.29 -12.19 -7.81
C GLY A 322 12.90 -13.16 -8.92
N TRP A 323 13.87 -13.51 -9.77
CA TRP A 323 13.65 -14.40 -10.92
C TRP A 323 13.23 -15.82 -10.54
N ALA A 324 13.43 -16.26 -9.30
CA ALA A 324 12.98 -17.57 -8.84
C ALA A 324 11.45 -17.67 -8.83
N LEU A 325 10.72 -16.57 -8.60
CA LEU A 325 9.25 -16.58 -8.61
C LEU A 325 8.67 -17.03 -9.95
N LEU A 326 9.34 -16.68 -11.06
CA LEU A 326 8.84 -17.00 -12.39
C LEU A 326 8.82 -18.51 -12.68
N ARG A 327 9.54 -19.31 -11.89
CA ARG A 327 9.54 -20.78 -11.99
C ARG A 327 8.40 -21.43 -11.21
N GLU A 328 7.78 -20.69 -10.29
CA GLU A 328 6.72 -21.23 -9.43
C GLU A 328 5.35 -21.18 -10.09
N ILE A 329 4.62 -22.29 -10.04
CA ILE A 329 3.26 -22.39 -10.61
C ILE A 329 2.29 -21.50 -9.81
N ASP A 330 2.45 -21.47 -8.48
CA ASP A 330 1.61 -20.68 -7.60
C ASP A 330 1.73 -19.17 -7.90
N PHE A 331 2.89 -18.72 -8.41
CA PHE A 331 3.08 -17.35 -8.88
C PHE A 331 2.20 -17.04 -10.08
N TRP A 332 2.24 -17.86 -11.13
CA TRP A 332 1.44 -17.64 -12.33
C TRP A 332 -0.06 -17.72 -12.08
N GLN A 333 -0.50 -18.59 -11.18
CA GLN A 333 -1.91 -18.66 -10.76
C GLN A 333 -2.36 -17.35 -10.10
N LEU A 334 -1.61 -16.86 -9.11
CA LEU A 334 -1.90 -15.59 -8.45
C LEU A 334 -1.75 -14.40 -9.40
N PHE A 335 -0.78 -14.43 -10.31
CA PHE A 335 -0.55 -13.41 -11.31
C PHE A 335 -1.76 -13.28 -12.23
N ILE A 336 -2.29 -14.39 -12.76
CA ILE A 336 -3.46 -14.37 -13.64
C ILE A 336 -4.71 -13.88 -12.89
N ILE A 337 -4.94 -14.37 -11.67
CA ILE A 337 -6.08 -13.95 -10.83
C ILE A 337 -6.00 -12.44 -10.55
N MET A 338 -4.83 -11.94 -10.13
CA MET A 338 -4.64 -10.51 -9.89
C MET A 338 -4.89 -9.70 -11.15
N GLY A 339 -4.39 -10.17 -12.29
CA GLY A 339 -4.56 -9.51 -13.59
C GLY A 339 -6.02 -9.38 -13.95
N ILE A 340 -6.76 -10.48 -13.98
CA ILE A 340 -8.18 -10.48 -14.33
C ILE A 340 -8.97 -9.54 -13.42
N LEU A 341 -8.90 -9.75 -12.09
CA LEU A 341 -9.72 -8.99 -11.14
C LEU A 341 -9.34 -7.51 -11.09
N THR A 342 -8.05 -7.20 -11.09
CA THR A 342 -7.58 -5.81 -11.12
C THR A 342 -7.92 -5.13 -12.43
N GLY A 343 -7.80 -5.85 -13.55
CA GLY A 343 -8.12 -5.33 -14.88
C GLY A 343 -9.59 -4.92 -14.99
N ILE A 344 -10.50 -5.75 -14.48
CA ILE A 344 -11.94 -5.45 -14.44
C ILE A 344 -12.17 -4.15 -13.65
N GLY A 345 -11.60 -4.05 -12.46
CA GLY A 345 -11.72 -2.84 -11.64
C GLY A 345 -11.09 -1.61 -12.28
N LEU A 346 -9.91 -1.73 -12.90
CA LEU A 346 -9.24 -0.63 -13.60
C LEU A 346 -10.06 -0.12 -14.80
N MET A 347 -10.70 -1.02 -15.56
CA MET A 347 -11.59 -0.61 -16.65
C MET A 347 -12.72 0.29 -16.13
N THR A 348 -13.44 -0.15 -15.09
CA THR A 348 -14.52 0.65 -14.48
C THR A 348 -13.98 1.95 -13.88
N ILE A 349 -12.88 1.91 -13.11
CA ILE A 349 -12.31 3.11 -12.47
C ILE A 349 -11.92 4.17 -13.52
N ASN A 350 -11.28 3.78 -14.61
CA ASN A 350 -10.80 4.72 -15.63
C ASN A 350 -11.93 5.24 -16.52
N ASN A 351 -13.05 4.51 -16.64
CA ASN A 351 -14.12 4.84 -17.59
C ASN A 351 -15.45 5.23 -16.95
N ILE A 352 -15.60 5.18 -15.62
CA ILE A 352 -16.86 5.53 -14.95
C ILE A 352 -17.35 6.95 -15.30
N GLY A 353 -16.43 7.88 -15.59
CA GLY A 353 -16.78 9.23 -16.05
C GLY A 353 -17.49 9.24 -17.40
N ASN A 354 -17.08 8.35 -18.32
CA ASN A 354 -17.74 8.13 -19.60
C ASN A 354 -19.10 7.46 -19.41
N ASP A 355 -19.21 6.48 -18.51
CA ASP A 355 -20.48 5.81 -18.18
C ASP A 355 -21.51 6.82 -17.66
N VAL A 356 -21.09 7.71 -16.74
CA VAL A 356 -21.94 8.79 -16.19
C VAL A 356 -22.39 9.72 -17.31
N LYS A 357 -21.48 10.15 -18.18
CA LYS A 357 -21.78 11.08 -19.28
C LYS A 357 -22.77 10.46 -20.28
N ALA A 358 -22.55 9.21 -20.68
CA ALA A 358 -23.41 8.50 -21.61
C ALA A 358 -24.83 8.31 -21.05
N LEU A 359 -24.95 7.86 -19.80
CA LEU A 359 -26.27 7.63 -19.19
C LEU A 359 -27.05 8.92 -18.94
N TRP A 360 -26.41 9.95 -18.39
CA TRP A 360 -27.12 11.21 -18.09
C TRP A 360 -27.56 11.94 -19.34
N ARG A 361 -26.71 12.02 -20.38
CA ARG A 361 -27.08 12.65 -21.66
C ARG A 361 -28.18 11.89 -22.39
N HIS A 362 -28.28 10.57 -22.23
CA HIS A 362 -29.38 9.77 -22.77
C HIS A 362 -30.67 9.90 -21.95
N TRP A 363 -30.55 10.05 -20.63
CA TRP A 363 -31.69 10.17 -19.71
C TRP A 363 -32.37 11.54 -19.79
N ASP A 364 -31.57 12.61 -19.88
CA ASP A 364 -32.05 13.99 -19.96
C ASP A 364 -31.09 14.82 -20.82
N GLU A 365 -31.55 15.20 -22.01
CA GLU A 365 -30.78 15.99 -22.99
C GLU A 365 -30.54 17.44 -22.54
N SER A 366 -31.27 17.94 -21.53
CA SER A 366 -31.18 19.32 -21.05
C SER A 366 -30.11 19.55 -19.97
N VAL A 367 -29.39 18.49 -19.59
CA VAL A 367 -28.41 18.53 -18.50
C VAL A 367 -27.18 19.36 -18.87
N ASP A 368 -26.83 20.31 -18.01
CA ASP A 368 -25.64 21.15 -18.15
C ASP A 368 -24.33 20.39 -17.83
N GLU A 369 -23.22 20.82 -18.45
CA GLU A 369 -21.89 20.25 -18.25
C GLU A 369 -21.40 20.37 -16.81
N ALA A 370 -21.71 21.47 -16.12
CA ALA A 370 -21.33 21.64 -14.72
C ALA A 370 -21.98 20.58 -13.81
N TYR A 371 -23.21 20.18 -14.12
CA TYR A 371 -23.89 19.10 -13.41
C TYR A 371 -23.25 17.75 -13.72
N LEU A 372 -22.92 17.46 -14.99
CA LEU A 372 -22.23 16.23 -15.38
C LEU A 372 -20.87 16.09 -14.69
N ILE A 373 -20.07 17.15 -14.65
CA ILE A 373 -18.77 17.18 -13.94
C ILE A 373 -18.97 16.79 -12.47
N THR A 374 -19.96 17.39 -11.81
CA THR A 374 -20.26 17.12 -10.40
C THR A 374 -20.66 15.66 -10.17
N LYS A 375 -21.45 15.08 -11.08
CA LYS A 375 -21.83 13.66 -11.01
C LYS A 375 -20.64 12.74 -11.24
N GLN A 376 -19.78 13.01 -12.22
CA GLN A 376 -18.58 12.22 -12.46
C GLN A 376 -17.67 12.19 -11.21
N GLN A 377 -17.44 13.35 -10.61
CA GLN A 377 -16.66 13.49 -9.37
C GLN A 377 -17.31 12.74 -8.19
N MET A 378 -18.64 12.73 -8.09
CA MET A 378 -19.38 11.94 -7.09
C MET A 378 -19.13 10.43 -7.27
N HIS A 379 -19.17 9.90 -8.50
CA HIS A 379 -18.91 8.48 -8.74
C HIS A 379 -17.48 8.06 -8.45
N VAL A 380 -16.50 8.89 -8.83
CA VAL A 380 -15.08 8.71 -8.48
C VAL A 380 -14.88 8.73 -6.96
N SER A 381 -15.60 9.62 -6.26
CA SER A 381 -15.60 9.71 -4.80
C SER A 381 -16.19 8.46 -4.12
N ILE A 382 -17.32 7.94 -4.64
CA ILE A 382 -17.93 6.70 -4.15
C ILE A 382 -16.97 5.52 -4.32
N LEU A 383 -16.40 5.34 -5.52
CA LEU A 383 -15.41 4.29 -5.80
C LEU A 383 -14.24 4.34 -4.82
N SER A 384 -13.71 5.53 -4.57
CA SER A 384 -12.57 5.77 -3.69
C SER A 384 -12.89 5.45 -2.22
N LEU A 385 -14.03 5.92 -1.70
CA LEU A 385 -14.46 5.65 -0.33
C LEU A 385 -14.77 4.17 -0.10
N CYS A 386 -15.45 3.54 -1.05
CA CYS A 386 -15.72 2.11 -1.04
C CYS A 386 -14.44 1.27 -1.16
N SER A 387 -13.44 1.73 -1.93
CA SER A 387 -12.13 1.08 -2.01
C SER A 387 -11.35 1.19 -0.70
N PHE A 388 -11.37 2.36 -0.06
CA PHE A 388 -10.82 2.56 1.28
C PHE A 388 -11.46 1.59 2.28
N ALA A 389 -12.80 1.51 2.31
CA ALA A 389 -13.52 0.58 3.17
C ALA A 389 -13.18 -0.88 2.86
N GLY A 390 -13.15 -1.27 1.58
CA GLY A 390 -12.77 -2.62 1.16
C GLY A 390 -11.36 -3.02 1.62
N ARG A 391 -10.39 -2.11 1.53
CA ARG A 391 -9.01 -2.34 2.00
C ARG A 391 -8.97 -2.60 3.50
N LEU A 392 -9.68 -1.81 4.30
CA LEU A 392 -9.77 -2.01 5.75
C LEU A 392 -10.48 -3.33 6.12
N LEU A 393 -11.62 -3.61 5.47
CA LEU A 393 -12.40 -4.83 5.70
C LEU A 393 -11.61 -6.10 5.33
N SER A 394 -10.77 -6.04 4.30
CA SER A 394 -9.97 -7.20 3.89
C SER A 394 -8.95 -7.63 4.93
N GLY A 395 -8.36 -6.70 5.69
CA GLY A 395 -7.44 -7.01 6.78
C GLY A 395 -8.15 -7.86 7.85
N VAL A 396 -9.23 -7.32 8.41
CA VAL A 396 -10.05 -7.99 9.43
C VAL A 396 -10.63 -9.31 8.92
N GLY A 397 -11.16 -9.31 7.68
CA GLY A 397 -11.76 -10.49 7.07
C GLY A 397 -10.74 -11.60 6.84
N SER A 398 -9.53 -11.28 6.38
CA SER A 398 -8.47 -12.25 6.13
C SER A 398 -7.96 -12.93 7.42
N ASP A 399 -7.96 -12.18 8.52
CA ASP A 399 -7.55 -12.71 9.83
C ASP A 399 -8.66 -13.57 10.46
N LEU A 400 -9.92 -13.18 10.29
CA LEU A 400 -11.06 -14.01 10.73
C LEU A 400 -11.07 -15.36 9.99
N ILE A 401 -10.87 -15.37 8.68
CA ILE A 401 -10.80 -16.61 7.90
C ILE A 401 -9.66 -17.50 8.37
N LYS A 402 -8.50 -16.91 8.72
CA LYS A 402 -7.37 -17.66 9.29
C LYS A 402 -7.69 -18.26 10.65
N ARG A 403 -8.39 -17.52 11.54
CA ARG A 403 -8.85 -18.06 12.83
C ARG A 403 -9.81 -19.24 12.68
N LEU A 404 -10.52 -19.33 11.55
CA LEU A 404 -11.40 -20.43 11.20
C LEU A 404 -10.68 -21.55 10.40
N ASN A 405 -9.34 -21.59 10.45
CA ASN A 405 -8.49 -22.54 9.69
C ASN A 405 -8.71 -22.50 8.17
N GLY A 406 -9.16 -21.37 7.63
CA GLY A 406 -9.39 -21.17 6.20
C GLY A 406 -8.19 -20.54 5.48
N SER A 407 -8.08 -20.81 4.16
CA SER A 407 -7.12 -20.13 3.28
C SER A 407 -7.56 -18.67 3.02
N ARG A 408 -6.63 -17.71 3.09
CA ARG A 408 -6.88 -16.29 2.74
C ARG A 408 -7.33 -16.13 1.28
N VAL A 409 -7.13 -17.12 0.42
CA VAL A 409 -7.63 -17.12 -0.97
C VAL A 409 -9.18 -17.06 -1.02
N TRP A 410 -9.89 -17.47 0.02
CA TRP A 410 -11.36 -17.26 0.12
C TRP A 410 -11.77 -15.79 0.10
N CYS A 411 -10.90 -14.88 0.55
CA CYS A 411 -11.12 -13.45 0.38
C CYS A 411 -11.18 -13.06 -1.11
N LEU A 412 -10.37 -13.69 -1.96
CA LEU A 412 -10.40 -13.44 -3.40
C LEU A 412 -11.70 -13.95 -4.06
N VAL A 413 -12.26 -15.05 -3.54
CA VAL A 413 -13.59 -15.53 -3.96
C VAL A 413 -14.67 -14.50 -3.62
N ALA A 414 -14.67 -13.98 -2.38
CA ALA A 414 -15.60 -12.95 -1.96
C ALA A 414 -15.48 -11.69 -2.83
N SER A 415 -14.25 -11.21 -3.08
CA SER A 415 -13.99 -10.08 -3.97
C SER A 415 -14.49 -10.33 -5.40
N SER A 416 -14.25 -11.53 -5.94
CA SER A 416 -14.67 -11.90 -7.29
C SER A 416 -16.19 -11.97 -7.41
N ALA A 417 -16.89 -12.45 -6.38
CA ALA A 417 -18.35 -12.47 -6.33
C ALA A 417 -18.93 -11.05 -6.32
N VAL A 418 -18.34 -10.13 -5.54
CA VAL A 418 -18.77 -8.72 -5.54
C VAL A 418 -18.53 -8.06 -6.90
N PHE A 419 -17.37 -8.31 -7.54
CA PHE A 419 -17.15 -7.85 -8.92
C PHE A 419 -18.19 -8.40 -9.88
N PHE A 420 -18.50 -9.69 -9.81
CA PHE A 420 -19.48 -10.33 -10.67
C PHE A 420 -20.85 -9.66 -10.57
N VAL A 421 -21.33 -9.40 -9.34
CA VAL A 421 -22.57 -8.65 -9.11
C VAL A 421 -22.47 -7.22 -9.67
N ALA A 422 -21.35 -6.53 -9.45
CA ALA A 422 -21.15 -5.18 -9.98
C ALA A 422 -21.21 -5.13 -11.52
N GLN A 423 -20.60 -6.12 -12.21
CA GLN A 423 -20.65 -6.22 -13.67
C GLN A 423 -22.06 -6.53 -14.18
N ILE A 424 -22.83 -7.39 -13.50
CA ILE A 424 -24.25 -7.64 -13.84
C ILE A 424 -25.07 -6.36 -13.73
N LEU A 425 -24.89 -5.61 -12.64
CA LEU A 425 -25.62 -4.35 -12.44
C LEU A 425 -25.24 -3.32 -13.51
N ALA A 426 -23.96 -3.23 -13.88
CA ALA A 426 -23.50 -2.35 -14.94
C ALA A 426 -24.11 -2.69 -16.31
N LEU A 427 -24.45 -3.96 -16.57
CA LEU A 427 -25.12 -4.37 -17.80
C LEU A 427 -26.61 -4.03 -17.85
N HIS A 428 -27.23 -3.65 -16.73
CA HIS A 428 -28.69 -3.41 -16.65
C HIS A 428 -29.03 -1.99 -16.17
N VAL A 429 -28.03 -1.15 -15.89
CA VAL A 429 -28.23 0.18 -15.33
C VAL A 429 -28.65 1.18 -16.42
N ILE A 430 -29.96 1.31 -16.62
CA ILE A 430 -30.52 2.35 -17.51
C ILE A 430 -30.71 3.66 -16.73
N ASN A 431 -31.14 3.56 -15.47
CA ASN A 431 -31.35 4.74 -14.62
C ASN A 431 -30.00 5.23 -14.04
N PRO A 432 -29.54 6.46 -14.38
CA PRO A 432 -28.25 6.98 -13.93
C PRO A 432 -28.15 7.13 -12.41
N HIS A 433 -29.28 7.25 -11.69
CA HIS A 433 -29.27 7.32 -10.23
C HIS A 433 -28.83 6.01 -9.57
N LEU A 434 -28.98 4.86 -10.25
CA LEU A 434 -28.58 3.55 -9.74
C LEU A 434 -27.11 3.21 -10.01
N LEU A 435 -26.42 4.00 -10.85
CA LEU A 435 -25.00 3.79 -11.18
C LEU A 435 -24.09 3.88 -9.94
N GLY A 436 -24.55 4.52 -8.87
CA GLY A 436 -23.85 4.57 -7.58
C GLY A 436 -23.62 3.18 -6.98
N LEU A 437 -24.52 2.22 -7.23
CA LEU A 437 -24.36 0.83 -6.79
C LEU A 437 -23.20 0.14 -7.52
N VAL A 438 -23.09 0.33 -8.84
CA VAL A 438 -21.97 -0.18 -9.65
C VAL A 438 -20.65 0.40 -9.17
N SER A 439 -20.63 1.71 -8.93
CA SER A 439 -19.45 2.43 -8.41
C SER A 439 -19.04 1.91 -7.03
N GLY A 440 -19.99 1.79 -6.10
CA GLY A 440 -19.73 1.35 -4.74
C GLY A 440 -19.25 -0.10 -4.67
N LEU A 441 -19.95 -1.03 -5.34
CA LEU A 441 -19.58 -2.45 -5.35
C LEU A 441 -18.23 -2.69 -6.03
N SER A 442 -17.97 -2.03 -7.17
CA SER A 442 -16.66 -2.10 -7.83
C SER A 442 -15.55 -1.56 -6.92
N GLY A 443 -15.82 -0.47 -6.19
CA GLY A 443 -14.90 0.09 -5.20
C GLY A 443 -14.58 -0.90 -4.08
N ILE A 444 -15.62 -1.49 -3.44
CA ILE A 444 -15.46 -2.49 -2.37
C ILE A 444 -14.65 -3.68 -2.86
N ALA A 445 -15.01 -4.27 -4.01
CA ALA A 445 -14.32 -5.43 -4.57
C ALA A 445 -12.85 -5.10 -4.86
N TYR A 446 -12.59 -3.97 -5.52
CA TYR A 446 -11.24 -3.54 -5.86
C TYR A 446 -10.39 -3.24 -4.61
N GLY A 447 -10.98 -2.58 -3.61
CA GLY A 447 -10.32 -2.33 -2.33
C GLY A 447 -9.98 -3.61 -1.59
N PHE A 448 -10.93 -4.53 -1.53
CA PHE A 448 -10.77 -5.80 -0.84
C PHE A 448 -9.69 -6.66 -1.50
N LEU A 449 -9.66 -6.70 -2.83
CA LEU A 449 -8.62 -7.33 -3.64
C LEU A 449 -7.23 -6.81 -3.24
N PHE A 450 -7.02 -5.49 -3.32
CA PHE A 450 -5.70 -4.88 -3.03
C PHE A 450 -5.28 -4.94 -1.56
N GLY A 451 -6.22 -5.08 -0.63
CA GLY A 451 -5.88 -5.21 0.78
C GLY A 451 -5.45 -6.64 1.17
N VAL A 452 -6.03 -7.69 0.57
CA VAL A 452 -5.65 -9.09 0.91
C VAL A 452 -4.49 -9.63 0.09
N PHE A 453 -4.31 -9.17 -1.15
CA PHE A 453 -3.32 -9.73 -2.07
C PHE A 453 -1.87 -9.67 -1.56
N PRO A 454 -1.38 -8.54 -0.98
CA PRO A 454 -0.03 -8.48 -0.42
C PRO A 454 0.19 -9.54 0.68
N SER A 455 -0.82 -9.79 1.51
CA SER A 455 -0.76 -10.80 2.56
C SER A 455 -0.68 -12.22 1.99
N ILE A 456 -1.42 -12.52 0.92
CA ILE A 456 -1.34 -13.81 0.22
C ILE A 456 0.05 -14.00 -0.41
N VAL A 457 0.61 -12.96 -1.04
CA VAL A 457 1.96 -13.00 -1.63
C VAL A 457 3.02 -13.23 -0.55
N ALA A 458 2.91 -12.56 0.60
CA ALA A 458 3.83 -12.72 1.73
C ALA A 458 3.79 -14.15 2.30
N GLU A 459 2.61 -14.76 2.39
CA GLU A 459 2.46 -16.15 2.87
C GLU A 459 3.01 -17.17 1.88
N THR A 460 2.77 -16.98 0.58
CA THR A 460 3.16 -17.96 -0.43
C THR A 460 4.66 -17.94 -0.73
N PHE A 461 5.29 -16.75 -0.76
CA PHE A 461 6.67 -16.61 -1.23
C PHE A 461 7.66 -16.10 -0.18
N GLY A 462 7.18 -15.69 1.00
CA GLY A 462 8.01 -15.18 2.09
C GLY A 462 7.93 -13.66 2.28
N ILE A 463 8.21 -13.22 3.50
CA ILE A 463 8.02 -11.82 3.93
C ILE A 463 9.25 -10.93 3.65
N HIS A 464 10.45 -11.50 3.65
CA HIS A 464 11.69 -10.72 3.52
C HIS A 464 11.92 -10.18 2.09
N GLY A 465 11.36 -10.85 1.08
CA GLY A 465 11.35 -10.41 -0.32
C GLY A 465 10.06 -9.74 -0.78
N LEU A 466 9.15 -9.40 0.15
CA LEU A 466 7.77 -9.00 -0.17
C LEU A 466 7.70 -7.82 -1.17
N SER A 467 8.57 -6.82 -1.06
CA SER A 467 8.58 -5.67 -1.97
C SER A 467 8.90 -6.05 -3.41
N GLN A 468 9.85 -6.97 -3.64
CA GLN A 468 10.21 -7.46 -4.96
C GLN A 468 9.10 -8.34 -5.54
N ASN A 469 8.57 -9.26 -4.72
CA ASN A 469 7.52 -10.19 -5.10
C ASN A 469 6.22 -9.45 -5.43
N TRP A 470 5.86 -8.46 -4.61
CA TRP A 470 4.74 -7.56 -4.85
C TRP A 470 4.94 -6.73 -6.12
N GLY A 471 6.13 -6.13 -6.31
CA GLY A 471 6.44 -5.36 -7.51
C GLY A 471 6.25 -6.18 -8.79
N LEU A 472 6.76 -7.41 -8.82
CA LEU A 472 6.58 -8.32 -9.95
C LEU A 472 5.10 -8.73 -10.14
N MET A 473 4.38 -9.00 -9.05
CA MET A 473 2.96 -9.34 -9.09
C MET A 473 2.10 -8.19 -9.66
N THR A 474 2.42 -6.94 -9.29
CA THR A 474 1.71 -5.75 -9.77
C THR A 474 1.92 -5.42 -11.26
N LEU A 475 2.82 -6.11 -11.95
CA LEU A 475 2.91 -6.04 -13.42
C LEU A 475 1.69 -6.69 -14.10
N SER A 476 1.00 -7.62 -13.42
CA SER A 476 -0.17 -8.29 -14.00
C SER A 476 -1.30 -7.32 -14.40
N PRO A 477 -1.72 -6.39 -13.53
CA PRO A 477 -2.63 -5.29 -13.89
C PRO A 477 -2.25 -4.47 -15.12
N VAL A 478 -0.96 -4.35 -15.44
CA VAL A 478 -0.52 -3.65 -16.64
C VAL A 478 -0.99 -4.39 -17.88
N VAL A 479 -0.83 -5.71 -17.92
CA VAL A 479 -1.22 -6.52 -19.08
C VAL A 479 -2.74 -6.51 -19.24
N SER A 480 -3.47 -6.90 -18.20
CA SER A 480 -4.93 -7.03 -18.26
C SER A 480 -5.65 -5.67 -18.36
N GLY A 481 -5.16 -4.66 -17.64
CA GLY A 481 -5.71 -3.31 -17.66
C GLY A 481 -5.65 -2.71 -19.07
N ASN A 482 -4.53 -2.89 -19.79
CA ASN A 482 -4.40 -2.43 -21.17
C ASN A 482 -5.42 -3.11 -22.09
N ILE A 483 -5.60 -4.43 -21.95
CA ILE A 483 -6.57 -5.18 -22.77
C ILE A 483 -7.99 -4.64 -22.57
N PHE A 484 -8.44 -4.53 -21.31
CA PHE A 484 -9.84 -4.16 -21.04
C PHE A 484 -10.13 -2.68 -21.31
N ASN A 485 -9.22 -1.76 -20.98
CA ASN A 485 -9.42 -0.33 -21.22
C ASN A 485 -9.37 0.03 -22.71
N ILE A 486 -8.46 -0.57 -23.49
CA ILE A 486 -8.44 -0.37 -24.94
C ILE A 486 -9.70 -0.95 -25.58
N PHE A 487 -10.14 -2.12 -25.14
CA PHE A 487 -11.39 -2.70 -25.62
C PHE A 487 -12.58 -1.79 -25.31
N TYR A 488 -12.70 -1.30 -24.07
CA TYR A 488 -13.72 -0.32 -23.68
C TYR A 488 -13.69 0.90 -24.61
N GLY A 489 -12.51 1.52 -24.78
CA GLY A 489 -12.34 2.70 -25.61
C GLY A 489 -12.81 2.49 -27.05
N LYS A 490 -12.45 1.35 -27.66
CA LYS A 490 -12.88 0.99 -29.02
C LYS A 490 -14.39 0.80 -29.15
N ILE A 491 -15.01 0.16 -28.15
CA ILE A 491 -16.47 -0.03 -28.12
C ILE A 491 -17.16 1.32 -27.98
N TYR A 492 -16.70 2.16 -27.06
CA TYR A 492 -17.27 3.48 -26.83
C TYR A 492 -17.13 4.38 -28.07
N ASP A 493 -15.96 4.36 -28.72
CA ASP A 493 -15.69 5.13 -29.94
C ASP A 493 -16.55 4.68 -31.13
N LYS A 494 -16.89 3.39 -31.21
CA LYS A 494 -17.75 2.84 -32.27
C LYS A 494 -19.20 3.37 -32.19
N HIS A 495 -19.70 3.59 -30.98
CA HIS A 495 -21.05 4.13 -30.73
C HIS A 495 -21.05 5.66 -30.60
N SER A 496 -19.88 6.30 -30.65
CA SER A 496 -19.76 7.76 -30.58
C SER A 496 -19.91 8.39 -31.96
N ILE A 497 -20.69 9.46 -32.05
CA ILE A 497 -20.78 10.32 -33.23
C ILE A 497 -19.85 11.52 -33.10
N LEU A 498 -19.31 11.99 -34.23
CA LEU A 498 -18.53 13.21 -34.32
C LEU A 498 -19.48 14.40 -34.49
N GLY A 499 -19.52 15.26 -33.49
CA GLY A 499 -20.25 16.53 -33.54
C GLY A 499 -19.60 17.53 -34.52
N PRO A 500 -20.32 18.62 -34.84
CA PRO A 500 -19.84 19.65 -35.77
C PRO A 500 -18.53 20.32 -35.32
N ASP A 501 -18.31 20.41 -34.01
CA ASP A 501 -17.08 20.96 -33.42
C ASP A 501 -15.97 19.90 -33.22
N GLY A 502 -16.11 18.73 -33.86
CA GLY A 502 -15.15 17.61 -33.79
C GLY A 502 -15.17 16.84 -32.46
N GLU A 503 -16.14 17.11 -31.57
CA GLU A 503 -16.30 16.38 -30.33
C GLU A 503 -16.89 14.98 -30.56
N ARG A 504 -16.46 14.01 -29.76
CA ARG A 504 -17.03 12.65 -29.79
C ARG A 504 -17.98 12.49 -28.62
N VAL A 505 -19.24 12.21 -28.95
CA VAL A 505 -20.30 12.02 -27.95
C VAL A 505 -21.06 10.74 -28.28
N CYS A 506 -21.33 9.93 -27.25
CA CYS A 506 -22.21 8.78 -27.38
C CYS A 506 -23.57 9.10 -26.74
N HIS A 507 -24.64 8.97 -27.52
CA HIS A 507 -26.02 9.27 -27.11
C HIS A 507 -26.85 8.00 -26.87
N GLU A 508 -26.28 6.82 -27.05
CA GLU A 508 -26.99 5.54 -26.94
C GLU A 508 -27.09 5.02 -25.48
N GLY A 509 -26.63 5.80 -24.51
CA GLY A 509 -26.73 5.47 -23.09
C GLY A 509 -25.93 4.21 -22.72
N LEU A 510 -26.62 3.16 -22.31
CA LEU A 510 -26.02 1.89 -21.87
C LEU A 510 -25.27 1.18 -23.00
N GLU A 511 -25.78 1.25 -24.24
CA GLU A 511 -25.17 0.55 -25.39
C GLU A 511 -23.75 1.05 -25.71
N CYS A 512 -23.43 2.29 -25.32
CA CYS A 512 -22.09 2.87 -25.46
C CYS A 512 -20.97 2.02 -24.84
N TYR A 513 -21.28 1.28 -23.77
CA TYR A 513 -20.30 0.49 -23.02
C TYR A 513 -20.77 -0.95 -22.71
N HIS A 514 -21.99 -1.33 -23.08
CA HIS A 514 -22.59 -2.62 -22.75
C HIS A 514 -21.69 -3.82 -23.12
N ALA A 515 -21.12 -3.83 -24.33
CA ALA A 515 -20.23 -4.90 -24.76
C ALA A 515 -18.92 -4.99 -23.95
N ALA A 516 -18.41 -3.86 -23.43
CA ALA A 516 -17.23 -3.84 -22.58
C ALA A 516 -17.50 -4.52 -21.23
N TYR A 517 -18.65 -4.23 -20.62
CA TYR A 517 -19.06 -4.87 -19.37
C TYR A 517 -19.43 -6.35 -19.53
N LEU A 518 -19.88 -6.77 -20.72
CA LEU A 518 -20.14 -8.17 -21.01
C LEU A 518 -18.84 -8.98 -21.06
N MET A 519 -17.80 -8.42 -21.69
CA MET A 519 -16.48 -9.02 -21.72
C MET A 519 -15.88 -9.14 -20.31
N THR A 520 -15.97 -8.10 -19.48
CA THR A 520 -15.45 -8.15 -18.11
C THR A 520 -16.26 -9.07 -17.21
N LEU A 521 -17.57 -9.25 -17.42
CA LEU A 521 -18.38 -10.28 -16.76
C LEU A 521 -17.87 -11.69 -17.09
N GLY A 522 -17.58 -11.95 -18.38
CA GLY A 522 -16.98 -13.20 -18.83
C GLY A 522 -15.60 -13.44 -18.18
N ALA A 523 -14.74 -12.42 -18.18
CA ALA A 523 -13.45 -12.48 -17.52
C ALA A 523 -13.58 -12.71 -16.00
N CYS A 524 -14.57 -12.10 -15.35
CA CYS A 524 -14.83 -12.27 -13.92
C CYS A 524 -15.23 -13.72 -13.59
N SER A 525 -16.04 -14.35 -14.44
CA SER A 525 -16.39 -15.77 -14.32
C SER A 525 -15.15 -16.67 -14.36
N VAL A 526 -14.25 -16.40 -15.31
CA VAL A 526 -12.97 -17.11 -15.43
C VAL A 526 -12.11 -16.88 -14.17
N GLY A 527 -12.01 -15.64 -13.70
CA GLY A 527 -11.28 -15.31 -12.47
C GLY A 527 -11.82 -16.05 -11.23
N LEU A 528 -13.14 -16.13 -11.09
CA LEU A 528 -13.80 -16.86 -10.00
C LEU A 528 -13.51 -18.37 -10.08
N ILE A 529 -13.64 -18.98 -11.27
CA ILE A 529 -13.34 -20.39 -11.49
C ILE A 529 -11.88 -20.70 -11.17
N LEU A 530 -10.95 -19.88 -11.65
CA LEU A 530 -9.52 -20.03 -11.36
C LEU A 530 -9.22 -19.91 -9.87
N THR A 531 -9.86 -18.96 -9.18
CA THR A 531 -9.68 -18.80 -7.73
C THR A 531 -10.18 -20.01 -6.95
N LEU A 532 -11.36 -20.54 -7.31
CA LEU A 532 -11.90 -21.78 -6.73
C LEU A 532 -11.01 -23.00 -7.03
N TRP A 533 -10.46 -23.06 -8.24
CA TRP A 533 -9.51 -24.10 -8.65
C TRP A 533 -8.24 -24.07 -7.81
N VAL A 534 -7.66 -22.89 -7.55
CA VAL A 534 -6.50 -22.74 -6.66
C VAL A 534 -6.80 -23.26 -5.26
N ILE A 535 -7.97 -22.93 -4.70
CA ILE A 535 -8.38 -23.43 -3.38
C ILE A 535 -8.50 -24.96 -3.39
N HIS A 536 -9.13 -25.52 -4.43
CA HIS A 536 -9.26 -26.96 -4.57
C HIS A 536 -7.89 -27.66 -4.65
N HIS A 537 -6.99 -27.12 -5.47
CA HIS A 537 -5.63 -27.62 -5.63
C HIS A 537 -4.81 -27.54 -4.33
N GLN A 538 -4.93 -26.43 -3.58
CA GLN A 538 -4.30 -26.29 -2.26
C GLN A 538 -4.80 -27.34 -1.26
N ARG A 539 -6.12 -27.58 -1.22
CA ARG A 539 -6.71 -28.61 -0.35
C ARG A 539 -6.23 -30.01 -0.70
N LEU A 540 -6.14 -30.33 -2.00
CA LEU A 540 -5.63 -31.62 -2.46
C LEU A 540 -4.16 -31.83 -2.09
N LYS A 541 -3.32 -30.80 -2.18
CA LYS A 541 -1.91 -30.86 -1.74
C LYS A 541 -1.82 -31.15 -0.24
N TRP A 542 -2.55 -30.41 0.60
CA TRP A 542 -2.55 -30.65 2.04
C TRP A 542 -3.03 -32.05 2.42
N ALA A 543 -4.11 -32.54 1.80
CA ALA A 543 -4.59 -33.89 2.05
C ALA A 543 -3.57 -34.99 1.66
N LYS A 544 -2.74 -34.75 0.63
CA LYS A 544 -1.65 -35.66 0.26
C LYS A 544 -0.50 -35.60 1.25
N GLU A 545 -0.12 -34.40 1.71
CA GLU A 545 0.92 -34.21 2.72
C GLU A 545 0.55 -34.89 4.05
N GLU A 546 -0.71 -34.76 4.50
CA GLU A 546 -1.20 -35.45 5.70
C GLU A 546 -1.14 -36.96 5.56
N LYS A 547 -1.56 -37.51 4.41
CA LYS A 547 -1.43 -38.95 4.12
C LYS A 547 0.01 -39.43 4.15
N SER A 548 0.93 -38.68 3.51
CA SER A 548 2.35 -39.05 3.49
C SER A 548 3.02 -39.00 4.87
N LYS A 549 2.54 -38.14 5.77
CA LYS A 549 3.02 -38.10 7.16
C LYS A 549 2.48 -39.26 7.97
N ALA A 550 1.18 -39.57 7.83
CA ALA A 550 0.58 -40.75 8.46
C ALA A 550 1.29 -42.05 8.03
N GLU A 551 1.64 -42.18 6.75
CA GLU A 551 2.41 -43.32 6.22
C GLU A 551 3.89 -43.36 6.66
N GLN A 552 4.44 -42.26 7.20
CA GLN A 552 5.81 -42.23 7.75
C GLN A 552 5.85 -42.48 9.27
N ASP A 553 4.72 -42.26 9.95
CA ASP A 553 4.56 -42.45 11.39
C ASP A 553 4.08 -43.88 11.75
N ASP A 554 3.52 -44.62 10.78
CA ASP A 554 3.18 -46.06 10.83
C ASP A 554 4.35 -46.95 10.37
#